data_AF-W3VLQ7-F1
#
_entry.id   AF-W3VLQ7-F1
#
_cell.length_a   1.000
_cell.length_b   1.000
_cell.length_c   1.000
_cell.angle_alpha   90.00
_cell.angle_beta   90.00
_cell.angle_gamma   90.00
#
_symmetry.space_group_name_H-M   'P 1'
#
loop_
_entity.id
_entity.type
_entity.pdbx_description
1 polymer ?
#
loop_
_entity_poly.entity_id
_entity_poly.type
_entity_poly.pdbx_seq_one_letter_code
_entity_poly.pdbx_strand_id
1 'polypeptide(L)'
;MAPIGQIYGYVGHPKTNAALAAAAYNGLELEVVDTQAMRGDTKKPEYLALFPYGKIPAFKGTDGFTLTESKAISRYIAGLSDNSKLLGTDAKSAALVNQWVSFAEDEILNNGVQLMLLCLNIIPYNKAAEQRIWANLDRAFAYVEAELKKKTFIVGHRVTLADLHLAASIGMVFARLGGVNFRSKYPNSVRYFNTITNQPQVLPIYKEFKFTEDNIKFVAPKKEEKPKAAAAPKAEKPKAAPAPKDDEDDEPKPAPKPKNPLDDLPKSSFNLDEWKRTYSNEDTREKALPWFFEHFDAEGYSIVKLDYKYNDELQAVFQSNNLIGGFFARLEASRKYTMGTLGVFGENNNNLITGVLICRGKDPKSVLEVAPDADSYAITPLDISKPEDKKFFEDMMAWEAVVDGKAFADGKIMNDALNRALQSEIAQLRAANPDCSGEFGLHATLLAGLGDRSIDPIALLQVAQKVVAHWHTNHTQLQVGLKNVETRGSYFQCIVVSLIRDSALLELYTAAKDAVDSAFPAPPSAQQRPDYFPHISLIYAPLTATQAQSQIDDMHERGVFNHTDHGIAFQGHNNVHFASLDIVDCTGKPEDWRTLHSIPL
;
A
#
# COMPACT_ATOMS: atom_id res chain seq x y z
N MET A 1 40.76 13.96 -28.62
CA MET A 1 40.28 14.00 -30.02
C MET A 1 39.52 15.31 -30.21
N ALA A 2 39.26 15.77 -31.44
CA ALA A 2 38.37 16.92 -31.60
C ALA A 2 36.92 16.49 -31.25
N PRO A 3 36.13 17.32 -30.53
CA PRO A 3 34.73 17.00 -30.27
C PRO A 3 33.93 16.85 -31.56
N ILE A 4 33.03 15.85 -31.62
CA ILE A 4 32.14 15.64 -32.77
C ILE A 4 31.04 16.71 -32.88
N GLY A 5 30.81 17.43 -31.77
CA GLY A 5 29.80 18.47 -31.65
C GLY A 5 29.58 18.88 -30.21
N GLN A 6 28.58 19.72 -30.02
CA GLN A 6 28.13 20.26 -28.74
C GLN A 6 26.87 19.52 -28.28
N ILE A 7 26.82 19.17 -27.01
CA ILE A 7 25.61 18.70 -26.34
C ILE A 7 25.17 19.73 -25.29
N TYR A 8 23.96 20.25 -25.46
CA TYR A 8 23.33 21.21 -24.57
C TYR A 8 22.58 20.45 -23.48
N GLY A 9 23.10 20.51 -22.26
CA GLY A 9 22.62 19.78 -21.09
C GLY A 9 23.67 19.83 -19.99
N TYR A 10 23.56 19.00 -18.96
CA TYR A 10 24.57 18.95 -17.89
C TYR A 10 24.87 17.51 -17.46
N VAL A 11 26.09 17.31 -16.95
CA VAL A 11 26.53 16.02 -16.39
C VAL A 11 25.73 15.74 -15.11
N GLY A 12 25.13 14.56 -15.03
CA GLY A 12 24.20 14.18 -13.96
C GLY A 12 22.73 14.25 -14.38
N HIS A 13 22.39 14.88 -15.51
CA HIS A 13 21.07 14.72 -16.10
C HIS A 13 20.98 13.36 -16.80
N PRO A 14 20.01 12.48 -16.47
CA PRO A 14 19.97 11.09 -16.97
C PRO A 14 20.01 10.99 -18.51
N LYS A 15 19.20 11.82 -19.18
CA LYS A 15 19.12 11.86 -20.64
C LYS A 15 20.42 12.33 -21.30
N THR A 16 21.16 13.23 -20.66
CA THR A 16 22.45 13.74 -21.15
C THR A 16 23.54 12.69 -20.91
N ASN A 17 23.54 12.07 -19.74
CA ASN A 17 24.47 11.01 -19.38
C ASN A 17 24.42 9.82 -20.35
N ALA A 18 23.24 9.44 -20.84
CA ALA A 18 23.11 8.37 -21.83
C ALA A 18 23.83 8.70 -23.16
N ALA A 19 23.73 9.94 -23.63
CA ALA A 19 24.44 10.40 -24.84
C ALA A 19 25.95 10.50 -24.62
N LEU A 20 26.38 11.03 -23.47
CA LEU A 20 27.80 11.09 -23.09
C LEU A 20 28.41 9.70 -22.96
N ALA A 21 27.67 8.76 -22.37
CA ALA A 21 28.10 7.38 -22.25
C ALA A 21 28.23 6.70 -23.62
N ALA A 22 27.29 6.93 -24.53
CA ALA A 22 27.38 6.40 -25.90
C ALA A 22 28.61 6.95 -26.64
N ALA A 23 28.91 8.25 -26.49
CA ALA A 23 30.11 8.86 -27.05
C ALA A 23 31.38 8.22 -26.46
N ALA A 24 31.44 8.06 -25.13
CA ALA A 24 32.59 7.46 -24.45
C ALA A 24 32.86 6.01 -24.89
N TYR A 25 31.81 5.19 -25.05
CA TYR A 25 31.94 3.83 -25.58
C TYR A 25 32.42 3.79 -27.04
N ASN A 26 32.11 4.83 -27.82
CA ASN A 26 32.58 4.96 -29.20
C ASN A 26 33.94 5.66 -29.31
N GLY A 27 34.55 6.09 -28.19
CA GLY A 27 35.78 6.87 -28.19
C GLY A 27 35.59 8.27 -28.81
N LEU A 28 34.38 8.82 -28.77
CA LEU A 28 34.04 10.13 -29.29
C LEU A 28 33.99 11.15 -28.15
N GLU A 29 34.41 12.38 -28.43
CA GLU A 29 34.32 13.49 -27.48
C GLU A 29 33.14 14.41 -27.83
N LEU A 30 32.42 14.87 -26.80
CA LEU A 30 31.34 15.86 -26.91
C LEU A 30 31.68 17.05 -26.03
N GLU A 31 31.52 18.26 -26.56
CA GLU A 31 31.59 19.48 -25.76
C GLU A 31 30.25 19.65 -25.01
N VAL A 32 30.28 19.65 -23.68
CA VAL A 32 29.09 19.87 -22.86
C VAL A 32 28.87 21.37 -22.66
N VAL A 33 27.76 21.88 -23.17
CA VAL A 33 27.30 23.25 -22.90
C VAL A 33 26.31 23.20 -21.75
N ASP A 34 26.74 23.58 -20.53
CA ASP A 34 25.92 23.53 -19.30
C ASP A 34 24.61 24.29 -19.48
N THR A 35 23.53 23.54 -19.73
CA THR A 35 22.20 24.05 -20.02
C THR A 35 21.19 23.38 -19.11
N GLN A 36 20.46 24.15 -18.30
CA GLN A 36 19.52 23.62 -17.32
C GLN A 36 18.12 24.23 -17.51
N ALA A 37 17.12 23.37 -17.75
CA ALA A 37 15.74 23.79 -17.93
C ALA A 37 15.18 24.51 -16.70
N MET A 38 15.51 24.04 -15.49
CA MET A 38 15.07 24.65 -14.23
C MET A 38 15.72 26.02 -13.96
N ARG A 39 16.90 26.30 -14.53
CA ARG A 39 17.56 27.62 -14.49
C ARG A 39 16.96 28.59 -15.52
N GLY A 40 16.11 28.10 -16.42
CA GLY A 40 15.48 28.88 -17.48
C GLY A 40 16.33 29.03 -18.75
N ASP A 41 17.46 28.33 -18.86
CA ASP A 41 18.37 28.47 -20.02
C ASP A 41 17.68 28.12 -21.34
N THR A 42 16.78 27.14 -21.33
CA THR A 42 16.09 26.68 -22.53
C THR A 42 15.02 27.64 -23.03
N LYS A 43 14.76 28.73 -22.31
CA LYS A 43 13.83 29.81 -22.70
C LYS A 43 14.55 31.00 -23.32
N LYS A 44 15.89 31.01 -23.31
CA LYS A 44 16.68 32.12 -23.85
C LYS A 44 16.56 32.19 -25.38
N PRO A 45 16.47 33.38 -26.00
CA PRO A 45 16.30 33.52 -27.44
C PRO A 45 17.38 32.80 -28.26
N GLU A 46 18.63 32.86 -27.83
CA GLU A 46 19.76 32.19 -28.48
C GLU A 46 19.63 30.66 -28.47
N TYR A 47 19.02 30.10 -27.43
CA TYR A 47 18.76 28.67 -27.34
C TYR A 47 17.58 28.28 -28.23
N LEU A 48 16.47 29.02 -28.15
CA LEU A 48 15.26 28.76 -28.93
C LEU A 48 15.48 28.95 -30.44
N ALA A 49 16.42 29.81 -30.84
CA ALA A 49 16.84 29.95 -32.24
C ALA A 49 17.50 28.69 -32.80
N LEU A 50 18.22 27.93 -31.96
CA LEU A 50 18.81 26.64 -32.35
C LEU A 50 17.82 25.48 -32.14
N PHE A 51 17.06 25.50 -31.04
CA PHE A 51 16.20 24.41 -30.59
C PHE A 51 14.82 24.95 -30.17
N PRO A 52 13.88 25.15 -31.12
CA PRO A 52 12.60 25.81 -30.86
C PRO A 52 11.71 25.12 -29.81
N TYR A 53 11.89 23.81 -29.58
CA TYR A 53 11.10 23.06 -28.61
C TYR A 53 11.50 23.31 -27.15
N GLY A 54 12.66 23.95 -26.90
CA GLY A 54 13.04 24.42 -25.57
C GLY A 54 13.29 23.33 -24.53
N LYS A 55 13.78 22.14 -24.94
CA LYS A 55 14.09 21.01 -24.05
C LYS A 55 15.53 20.53 -24.19
N ILE A 56 16.06 19.98 -23.10
CA ILE A 56 17.36 19.28 -23.06
C ILE A 56 17.17 17.75 -22.99
N PRO A 57 18.15 16.96 -23.45
CA PRO A 57 19.35 17.38 -24.15
C PRO A 57 19.06 17.78 -25.60
N ALA A 58 19.94 18.63 -26.16
CA ALA A 58 19.96 18.95 -27.58
C ALA A 58 21.39 18.85 -28.11
N PHE A 59 21.56 18.52 -29.38
CA PHE A 59 22.86 18.29 -30.02
C PHE A 59 23.05 19.22 -31.21
N LYS A 60 24.28 19.74 -31.38
CA LYS A 60 24.73 20.47 -32.56
C LYS A 60 26.07 19.90 -33.03
N GLY A 61 26.08 19.25 -34.18
CA GLY A 61 27.29 18.75 -34.83
C GLY A 61 28.21 19.87 -35.29
N THR A 62 29.48 19.54 -35.48
CA THR A 62 30.48 20.46 -36.06
C THR A 62 30.14 20.88 -37.51
N ASP A 63 29.35 20.06 -38.19
CA ASP A 63 28.77 20.31 -39.53
C ASP A 63 27.50 21.18 -39.50
N GLY A 64 27.06 21.61 -38.31
CA GLY A 64 25.83 22.38 -38.12
C GLY A 64 24.56 21.53 -37.99
N PHE A 65 24.64 20.19 -38.05
CA PHE A 65 23.49 19.33 -37.86
C PHE A 65 22.91 19.46 -36.44
N THR A 66 21.64 19.81 -36.32
CA THR A 66 20.95 19.93 -35.03
C THR A 66 20.00 18.78 -34.80
N LEU A 67 20.00 18.21 -33.59
CA LEU A 67 19.13 17.10 -33.22
C LEU A 67 18.62 17.25 -31.78
N THR A 68 17.34 16.99 -31.57
CA THR A 68 16.69 16.94 -30.25
C THR A 68 16.21 15.52 -29.96
N GLU A 69 15.66 15.29 -28.76
CA GLU A 69 15.26 13.97 -28.23
C GLU A 69 16.45 13.06 -27.88
N SER A 70 16.57 12.72 -26.60
CA SER A 70 17.69 11.94 -26.05
C SER A 70 17.86 10.57 -26.70
N LYS A 71 16.75 9.86 -26.97
CA LYS A 71 16.77 8.57 -27.66
C LYS A 71 17.38 8.72 -29.07
N ALA A 72 17.02 9.77 -29.80
CA ALA A 72 17.53 10.04 -31.14
C ALA A 72 19.00 10.47 -31.12
N ILE A 73 19.37 11.41 -30.24
CA ILE A 73 20.75 11.90 -30.09
C ILE A 73 21.70 10.75 -29.76
N SER A 74 21.36 9.97 -28.73
CA SER A 74 22.20 8.85 -28.29
C SER A 74 22.28 7.72 -29.32
N ARG A 75 21.20 7.44 -30.06
CA ARG A 75 21.21 6.49 -31.18
C ARG A 75 22.09 6.97 -32.33
N TYR A 76 22.01 8.27 -32.67
CA TYR A 76 22.87 8.88 -33.69
C TYR A 76 24.34 8.75 -33.30
N ILE A 77 24.71 9.17 -32.09
CA ILE A 77 26.09 9.06 -31.56
C ILE A 77 26.56 7.61 -31.55
N ALA A 78 25.72 6.68 -31.08
CA ALA A 78 26.02 5.25 -31.06
C ALA A 78 26.27 4.69 -32.47
N GLY A 79 25.60 5.23 -33.49
CA GLY A 79 25.75 4.82 -34.89
C GLY A 79 26.94 5.42 -35.63
N LEU A 80 27.66 6.39 -35.05
CA LEU A 80 28.86 6.98 -35.64
C LEU A 80 30.08 6.04 -35.58
N SER A 81 30.01 4.96 -34.80
CA SER A 81 31.04 3.92 -34.72
C SER A 81 30.41 2.56 -34.52
N ASP A 82 30.91 1.57 -35.24
CA ASP A 82 30.42 0.20 -35.19
C ASP A 82 31.29 -0.71 -34.29
N ASN A 83 32.36 -0.17 -33.69
CA ASN A 83 33.31 -0.94 -32.88
C ASN A 83 32.70 -1.51 -31.59
N SER A 84 31.85 -0.71 -30.94
CA SER A 84 31.23 -1.03 -29.65
C SER A 84 29.94 -1.87 -29.80
N LYS A 85 29.36 -1.92 -31.01
CA LYS A 85 28.09 -2.62 -31.32
C LYS A 85 26.93 -2.18 -30.40
N LEU A 86 26.90 -0.91 -29.99
CA LEU A 86 25.89 -0.38 -29.07
C LEU A 86 24.45 -0.51 -29.58
N LEU A 87 24.25 -0.58 -30.90
CA LEU A 87 22.94 -0.67 -31.54
C LEU A 87 22.46 -2.12 -31.78
N GLY A 88 23.17 -3.12 -31.26
CA GLY A 88 22.93 -4.53 -31.56
C GLY A 88 23.74 -5.00 -32.79
N THR A 89 23.74 -6.31 -33.02
CA THR A 89 24.51 -6.97 -34.09
C THR A 89 23.64 -7.52 -35.21
N ASP A 90 22.33 -7.58 -34.99
CA ASP A 90 21.33 -8.09 -35.93
C ASP A 90 19.99 -7.37 -35.68
N ALA A 91 19.00 -7.63 -36.56
CA ALA A 91 17.70 -6.96 -36.47
C ALA A 91 16.96 -7.23 -35.14
N LYS A 92 17.13 -8.41 -34.53
CA LYS A 92 16.44 -8.78 -33.29
C LYS A 92 17.06 -8.08 -32.09
N SER A 93 18.38 -8.12 -31.97
CA SER A 93 19.13 -7.40 -30.93
C SER A 93 18.94 -5.89 -31.05
N ALA A 94 18.90 -5.34 -32.27
CA ALA A 94 18.59 -3.92 -32.47
C ALA A 94 17.17 -3.55 -32.01
N ALA A 95 16.18 -4.41 -32.25
CA ALA A 95 14.81 -4.22 -31.75
C ALA A 95 14.75 -4.29 -30.22
N LEU A 96 15.45 -5.25 -29.60
CA LEU A 96 15.55 -5.35 -28.15
C LEU A 96 16.25 -4.13 -27.52
N VAL A 97 17.30 -3.61 -28.18
CA VAL A 97 17.95 -2.37 -27.73
C VAL A 97 16.94 -1.22 -27.72
N ASN A 98 16.18 -1.04 -28.80
CA ASN A 98 15.16 0.00 -28.89
C ASN A 98 14.03 -0.17 -27.86
N GLN A 99 13.59 -1.40 -27.61
CA GLN A 99 12.60 -1.71 -26.58
C GLN A 99 13.08 -1.21 -25.21
N TRP A 100 14.30 -1.56 -24.81
CA TRP A 100 14.83 -1.20 -23.49
C TRP A 100 15.22 0.27 -23.36
N VAL A 101 15.69 0.92 -24.43
CA VAL A 101 15.87 2.39 -24.46
C VAL A 101 14.52 3.09 -24.24
N SER A 102 13.46 2.59 -24.87
CA SER A 102 12.12 3.17 -24.72
C SER A 102 11.58 2.93 -23.30
N PHE A 103 11.64 1.69 -22.83
CA PHE A 103 11.23 1.30 -21.47
C PHE A 103 11.95 2.11 -20.38
N ALA A 104 13.27 2.27 -20.49
CA ALA A 104 14.07 3.00 -19.51
C ALA A 104 13.61 4.46 -19.35
N GLU A 105 13.27 5.14 -20.44
CA GLU A 105 12.78 6.51 -20.35
C GLU A 105 11.29 6.56 -19.96
N ASP A 106 10.45 5.71 -20.54
CA ASP A 106 9.01 5.86 -20.45
C ASP A 106 8.46 5.30 -19.12
N GLU A 107 8.96 4.14 -18.69
CA GLU A 107 8.46 3.44 -17.49
C GLU A 107 9.24 3.81 -16.22
N ILE A 108 10.50 4.23 -16.33
CA ILE A 108 11.33 4.57 -15.16
C ILE A 108 11.55 6.08 -15.08
N LEU A 109 12.22 6.68 -16.05
CA LEU A 109 12.66 8.07 -15.94
C LEU A 109 11.49 9.06 -15.90
N ASN A 110 10.51 8.92 -16.79
CA ASN A 110 9.37 9.84 -16.85
C ASN A 110 8.51 9.75 -15.59
N ASN A 111 8.25 8.53 -15.09
CA ASN A 111 7.60 8.33 -13.78
C ASN A 111 8.43 8.98 -12.67
N GLY A 112 9.74 8.73 -12.62
CA GLY A 112 10.62 9.32 -11.61
C GLY A 112 10.65 10.85 -11.64
N VAL A 113 10.72 11.45 -12.82
CA VAL A 113 10.67 12.91 -12.99
C VAL A 113 9.32 13.46 -12.52
N GLN A 114 8.20 12.85 -12.87
CA GLN A 114 6.88 13.29 -12.39
C GLN A 114 6.79 13.24 -10.86
N LEU A 115 7.25 12.16 -10.25
CA LEU A 115 7.31 12.02 -8.79
C LEU A 115 8.17 13.12 -8.17
N MET A 116 9.36 13.37 -8.73
CA MET A 116 10.25 14.44 -8.27
C MET A 116 9.57 15.81 -8.33
N LEU A 117 8.89 16.12 -9.44
CA LEU A 117 8.21 17.41 -9.62
C LEU A 117 7.06 17.59 -8.63
N LEU A 118 6.31 16.53 -8.33
CA LEU A 118 5.26 16.53 -7.30
C LEU A 118 5.85 16.76 -5.91
N CYS A 119 6.83 15.95 -5.51
CA CYS A 119 7.39 16.00 -4.15
C CYS A 119 8.19 17.28 -3.89
N LEU A 120 8.82 17.87 -4.90
CA LEU A 120 9.48 19.18 -4.79
C LEU A 120 8.53 20.36 -4.95
N ASN A 121 7.22 20.11 -5.09
CA ASN A 121 6.19 21.12 -5.27
C ASN A 121 6.45 22.07 -6.47
N ILE A 122 7.09 21.55 -7.52
CA ILE A 122 7.28 22.27 -8.79
C ILE A 122 5.99 22.26 -9.61
N ILE A 123 5.23 21.17 -9.50
CA ILE A 123 3.84 21.06 -9.95
C ILE A 123 2.94 20.78 -8.74
N PRO A 124 1.62 21.06 -8.81
CA PRO A 124 0.71 20.85 -7.70
C PRO A 124 0.80 19.42 -7.16
N TYR A 125 1.08 19.29 -5.87
CA TYR A 125 1.18 18.00 -5.21
C TYR A 125 -0.19 17.30 -5.18
N ASN A 126 -0.19 16.02 -5.55
CA ASN A 126 -1.36 15.14 -5.51
C ASN A 126 -0.92 13.77 -4.97
N LYS A 127 -1.48 13.39 -3.81
CA LYS A 127 -1.07 12.19 -3.08
C LYS A 127 -1.44 10.89 -3.81
N ALA A 128 -2.62 10.84 -4.44
CA ALA A 128 -3.03 9.68 -5.25
C ALA A 128 -2.13 9.52 -6.49
N ALA A 129 -1.74 10.62 -7.12
CA ALA A 129 -0.80 10.62 -8.24
C ALA A 129 0.60 10.15 -7.79
N GLU A 130 1.10 10.63 -6.65
CA GLU A 130 2.35 10.13 -6.06
C GLU A 130 2.28 8.61 -5.83
N GLN A 131 1.24 8.11 -5.16
CA GLN A 131 1.08 6.68 -4.87
C GLN A 131 1.03 5.84 -6.15
N ARG A 132 0.27 6.31 -7.16
CA ARG A 132 0.21 5.66 -8.47
C ARG A 132 1.57 5.63 -9.16
N ILE A 133 2.34 6.71 -9.09
CA ILE A 133 3.66 6.78 -9.71
C ILE A 133 4.64 5.86 -8.97
N TRP A 134 4.57 5.77 -7.63
CA TRP A 134 5.34 4.78 -6.87
C TRP A 134 4.98 3.35 -7.26
N ALA A 135 3.70 3.03 -7.44
CA ALA A 135 3.27 1.71 -7.92
C ALA A 135 3.78 1.41 -9.36
N ASN A 136 3.79 2.42 -10.24
CA ASN A 136 4.36 2.29 -11.58
C ASN A 136 5.86 2.01 -11.53
N LEU A 137 6.60 2.73 -10.67
CA LEU A 137 8.03 2.49 -10.46
C LEU A 137 8.27 1.10 -9.88
N ASP A 138 7.53 0.67 -8.85
CA ASP A 138 7.66 -0.66 -8.26
C ASP A 138 7.42 -1.76 -9.32
N ARG A 139 6.41 -1.59 -10.19
CA ARG A 139 6.12 -2.50 -11.32
C ARG A 139 7.26 -2.55 -12.34
N ALA A 140 7.78 -1.39 -12.75
CA ALA A 140 8.88 -1.31 -13.71
C ALA A 140 10.17 -1.93 -13.15
N PHE A 141 10.50 -1.65 -11.89
CA PHE A 141 11.67 -2.22 -11.22
C PHE A 141 11.51 -3.72 -10.98
N ALA A 142 10.32 -4.22 -10.64
CA ALA A 142 10.08 -5.66 -10.52
C ALA A 142 10.30 -6.40 -11.84
N TYR A 143 9.88 -5.79 -12.96
CA TYR A 143 10.14 -6.35 -14.29
C TYR A 143 11.63 -6.39 -14.63
N VAL A 144 12.35 -5.29 -14.39
CA VAL A 144 13.80 -5.21 -14.57
C VAL A 144 14.54 -6.22 -13.68
N GLU A 145 14.14 -6.32 -12.41
CA GLU A 145 14.70 -7.24 -11.43
C GLU A 145 14.61 -8.71 -11.89
N ALA A 146 13.45 -9.10 -12.41
CA ALA A 146 13.21 -10.44 -12.94
C ALA A 146 14.08 -10.75 -14.17
N GLU A 147 14.16 -9.81 -15.12
CA GLU A 147 14.99 -9.94 -16.32
C GLU A 147 16.48 -10.06 -15.97
N LEU A 148 16.92 -9.29 -14.97
CA LEU A 148 18.29 -9.19 -14.51
C LEU A 148 18.75 -10.36 -13.63
N LYS A 149 17.84 -11.23 -13.19
CA LYS A 149 18.15 -12.43 -12.40
C LYS A 149 19.09 -13.39 -13.15
N LYS A 150 18.99 -13.45 -14.49
CA LYS A 150 19.77 -14.36 -15.35
C LYS A 150 20.67 -13.63 -16.34
N LYS A 151 20.73 -12.30 -16.28
CA LYS A 151 21.43 -11.45 -17.27
C LYS A 151 22.46 -10.56 -16.59
N THR A 152 23.63 -10.43 -17.22
CA THR A 152 24.65 -9.45 -16.84
C THR A 152 24.37 -8.08 -17.48
N PHE A 153 24.00 -8.10 -18.77
CA PHE A 153 23.59 -6.94 -19.57
C PHE A 153 22.16 -7.17 -20.06
N ILE A 154 21.38 -6.11 -20.24
CA ILE A 154 19.94 -6.23 -20.49
C ILE A 154 19.64 -6.80 -21.90
N VAL A 155 20.54 -6.55 -22.85
CA VAL A 155 20.50 -7.13 -24.21
C VAL A 155 21.82 -7.84 -24.53
N GLY A 156 21.75 -9.15 -24.76
CA GLY A 156 22.91 -9.97 -25.16
C GLY A 156 23.95 -10.13 -24.04
N HIS A 157 25.23 -10.13 -24.42
CA HIS A 157 26.36 -10.43 -23.53
C HIS A 157 27.39 -9.29 -23.43
N ARG A 158 27.00 -8.06 -23.79
CA ARG A 158 27.85 -6.86 -23.75
C ARG A 158 27.01 -5.62 -23.48
N VAL A 159 27.65 -4.53 -23.08
CA VAL A 159 26.99 -3.23 -22.96
C VAL A 159 26.45 -2.78 -24.32
N THR A 160 25.18 -2.41 -24.34
CA THR A 160 24.49 -1.80 -25.48
C THR A 160 23.92 -0.44 -25.07
N LEU A 161 23.36 0.29 -26.04
CA LEU A 161 22.68 1.55 -25.76
C LEU A 161 21.53 1.39 -24.76
N ALA A 162 20.89 0.22 -24.72
CA ALA A 162 19.87 -0.11 -23.73
C ALA A 162 20.41 -0.05 -22.30
N ASP A 163 21.63 -0.55 -22.07
CA ASP A 163 22.22 -0.54 -20.74
C ASP A 163 22.57 0.87 -20.28
N LEU A 164 23.02 1.72 -21.21
CA LEU A 164 23.38 3.11 -20.91
C LEU A 164 22.15 3.94 -20.49
N HIS A 165 21.02 3.75 -21.19
CA HIS A 165 19.76 4.38 -20.83
C HIS A 165 19.18 3.82 -19.54
N LEU A 166 19.13 2.50 -19.40
CA LEU A 166 18.57 1.85 -18.22
C LEU A 166 19.34 2.21 -16.95
N ALA A 167 20.68 2.18 -17.00
CA ALA A 167 21.50 2.61 -15.87
C ALA A 167 21.31 4.09 -15.54
N ALA A 168 21.20 4.99 -16.53
CA ALA A 168 20.95 6.40 -16.28
C ALA A 168 19.59 6.65 -15.61
N SER A 169 18.53 5.96 -16.07
CA SER A 169 17.19 6.04 -15.51
C SER A 169 17.11 5.46 -14.09
N ILE A 170 17.70 4.28 -13.86
CA ILE A 170 17.79 3.68 -12.53
C ILE A 170 18.58 4.60 -11.58
N GLY A 171 19.69 5.16 -12.05
CA GLY A 171 20.52 6.08 -11.29
C GLY A 171 19.75 7.31 -10.82
N MET A 172 18.88 7.88 -11.67
CA MET A 172 18.00 8.99 -11.27
C MET A 172 17.14 8.64 -10.05
N VAL A 173 16.48 7.48 -10.10
CA VAL A 173 15.65 7.00 -8.99
C VAL A 173 16.51 6.77 -7.76
N PHE A 174 17.64 6.08 -7.88
CA PHE A 174 18.50 5.72 -6.76
C PHE A 174 19.25 6.90 -6.11
N ALA A 175 19.49 7.99 -6.85
CA ALA A 175 20.17 9.17 -6.32
C ALA A 175 19.22 10.25 -5.77
N ARG A 176 17.92 10.18 -6.10
CA ARG A 176 16.98 11.28 -5.82
C ARG A 176 15.65 10.85 -5.21
N LEU A 177 15.20 9.62 -5.48
CA LEU A 177 13.82 9.22 -5.21
C LEU A 177 13.71 8.01 -4.29
N GLY A 178 14.32 6.88 -4.64
CA GLY A 178 14.20 5.62 -3.92
C GLY A 178 15.39 5.40 -3.00
N GLY A 179 15.17 5.53 -1.69
CA GLY A 179 16.11 5.27 -0.62
C GLY A 179 16.34 3.78 -0.35
N VAL A 180 16.93 3.47 0.80
CA VAL A 180 17.26 2.08 1.20
C VAL A 180 16.03 1.18 1.15
N ASN A 181 14.87 1.67 1.61
CA ASN A 181 13.61 0.90 1.62
C ASN A 181 13.09 0.52 0.23
N PHE A 182 13.31 1.36 -0.77
CA PHE A 182 12.94 1.04 -2.15
C PHE A 182 13.99 0.11 -2.78
N ARG A 183 15.27 0.45 -2.64
CA ARG A 183 16.36 -0.28 -3.29
C ARG A 183 16.56 -1.69 -2.77
N SER A 184 16.27 -1.95 -1.49
CA SER A 184 16.40 -3.28 -0.88
C SER A 184 15.50 -4.33 -1.54
N LYS A 185 14.39 -3.90 -2.17
CA LYS A 185 13.50 -4.78 -2.94
C LYS A 185 14.11 -5.28 -4.26
N TYR A 186 15.12 -4.58 -4.80
CA TYR A 186 15.62 -4.78 -6.17
C TYR A 186 17.16 -5.01 -6.21
N PRO A 187 17.67 -6.06 -5.54
CA PRO A 187 19.11 -6.30 -5.42
C PRO A 187 19.80 -6.57 -6.78
N ASN A 188 19.16 -7.23 -7.74
CA ASN A 188 19.75 -7.47 -9.06
C ASN A 188 19.86 -6.16 -9.86
N SER A 189 18.91 -5.24 -9.68
CA SER A 189 18.93 -3.90 -10.25
C SER A 189 20.04 -3.04 -9.65
N VAL A 190 20.26 -3.12 -8.33
CA VAL A 190 21.41 -2.47 -7.66
C VAL A 190 22.74 -3.03 -8.16
N ARG A 191 22.89 -4.37 -8.21
CA ARG A 191 24.08 -5.02 -8.77
C ARG A 191 24.31 -4.59 -10.21
N TYR A 192 23.27 -4.62 -11.04
CA TYR A 192 23.37 -4.22 -12.44
C TYR A 192 23.81 -2.77 -12.61
N PHE A 193 23.18 -1.83 -11.88
CA PHE A 193 23.55 -0.43 -11.90
C PHE A 193 25.03 -0.23 -11.56
N ASN A 194 25.52 -0.89 -10.51
CA ASN A 194 26.93 -0.86 -10.14
C ASN A 194 27.82 -1.46 -11.24
N THR A 195 27.43 -2.58 -11.86
CA THR A 195 28.18 -3.19 -12.96
C THR A 195 28.33 -2.26 -14.15
N ILE A 196 27.28 -1.54 -14.56
CA ILE A 196 27.32 -0.62 -15.71
C ILE A 196 28.10 0.65 -15.38
N THR A 197 27.83 1.26 -14.23
CA THR A 197 28.42 2.56 -13.88
C THR A 197 29.91 2.48 -13.50
N ASN A 198 30.40 1.29 -13.15
CA ASN A 198 31.83 1.04 -12.93
C ASN A 198 32.59 0.61 -14.20
N GLN A 199 31.96 0.58 -15.38
CA GLN A 199 32.69 0.34 -16.62
C GLN A 199 33.65 1.52 -16.89
N PRO A 200 34.92 1.27 -17.29
CA PRO A 200 35.94 2.31 -17.42
C PRO A 200 35.53 3.51 -18.28
N GLN A 201 34.77 3.26 -19.34
CA GLN A 201 34.31 4.27 -20.29
C GLN A 201 33.36 5.29 -19.65
N VAL A 202 32.52 4.86 -18.71
CA VAL A 202 31.46 5.71 -18.13
C VAL A 202 31.69 6.07 -16.68
N LEU A 203 32.64 5.44 -16.00
CA LEU A 203 33.01 5.76 -14.63
C LEU A 203 33.24 7.26 -14.39
N PRO A 204 33.90 8.05 -15.28
CA PRO A 204 34.04 9.49 -15.10
C PRO A 204 32.71 10.26 -15.03
N ILE A 205 31.66 9.76 -15.68
CA ILE A 205 30.31 10.36 -15.70
C ILE A 205 29.60 10.11 -14.36
N TYR A 206 29.83 8.96 -13.73
CA TYR A 206 29.15 8.53 -12.51
C TYR A 206 29.99 8.69 -11.24
N LYS A 207 31.20 9.25 -11.32
CA LYS A 207 32.13 9.40 -10.18
C LYS A 207 31.53 10.13 -8.96
N GLU A 208 30.66 11.11 -9.21
CA GLU A 208 30.00 11.92 -8.15
C GLU A 208 28.66 11.32 -7.72
N PHE A 209 28.29 10.13 -8.21
CA PHE A 209 27.03 9.49 -7.90
C PHE A 209 26.97 9.14 -6.41
N LYS A 210 25.84 9.47 -5.78
CA LYS A 210 25.53 9.10 -4.38
C LYS A 210 24.12 8.57 -4.29
N PHE A 211 23.96 7.43 -3.62
CA PHE A 211 22.66 6.89 -3.28
C PHE A 211 21.94 7.81 -2.28
N THR A 212 20.65 8.04 -2.48
CA THR A 212 19.82 8.71 -1.46
C THR A 212 19.56 7.77 -0.29
N GLU A 213 19.54 8.27 0.94
CA GLU A 213 19.27 7.43 2.13
C GLU A 213 17.77 7.10 2.21
N ASP A 214 16.94 8.13 2.14
CA ASP A 214 15.49 8.04 2.24
C ASP A 214 14.78 8.14 0.90
N ASN A 215 13.55 7.64 0.88
CA ASN A 215 12.63 7.94 -0.22
C ASN A 215 12.32 9.44 -0.24
N ILE A 216 12.19 10.01 -1.44
CA ILE A 216 11.73 11.38 -1.60
C ILE A 216 10.37 11.56 -0.93
N LYS A 217 10.23 12.68 -0.20
CA LYS A 217 9.01 13.07 0.48
C LYS A 217 8.59 14.43 -0.04
N PHE A 218 7.29 14.71 0.02
CA PHE A 218 6.79 16.05 -0.27
C PHE A 218 7.44 17.08 0.67
N VAL A 219 8.04 18.11 0.07
CA VAL A 219 8.57 19.26 0.79
C VAL A 219 7.52 20.37 0.67
N ALA A 220 6.77 20.59 1.75
CA ALA A 220 5.82 21.70 1.78
C ALA A 220 6.56 23.03 1.50
N PRO A 221 5.99 23.92 0.68
CA PRO A 221 6.61 25.21 0.41
C PRO A 221 6.83 25.93 1.74
N LYS A 222 8.07 26.41 1.97
CA LYS A 222 8.34 27.30 3.10
C LYS A 222 7.38 28.48 2.95
N LYS A 223 6.49 28.68 3.92
CA LYS A 223 5.73 29.94 4.07
C LYS A 223 6.76 31.06 3.93
N GLU A 224 6.58 31.94 2.96
CA GLU A 224 7.33 33.19 2.88
C GLU A 224 7.34 33.81 4.28
N GLU A 225 8.52 34.00 4.86
CA GLU A 225 8.65 34.68 6.13
C GLU A 225 8.11 36.09 5.92
N LYS A 226 6.91 36.37 6.47
CA LYS A 226 6.53 37.74 6.81
C LYS A 226 7.68 38.35 7.64
N PRO A 227 8.06 39.62 7.42
CA PRO A 227 9.21 40.21 8.08
C PRO A 227 9.14 40.01 9.60
N LYS A 228 10.11 39.27 10.17
CA LYS A 228 10.22 39.08 11.62
C LYS A 228 10.49 40.43 12.28
N ALA A 229 9.54 40.89 13.08
CA ALA A 229 9.83 41.83 14.15
C ALA A 229 10.87 41.20 15.08
N ALA A 230 11.91 41.96 15.41
CA ALA A 230 13.06 41.53 16.17
C ALA A 230 12.67 40.95 17.55
N ALA A 231 13.19 39.75 17.86
CA ALA A 231 13.14 39.18 19.19
C ALA A 231 14.57 38.87 19.68
N ALA A 232 14.82 39.29 20.92
CA ALA A 232 16.07 39.29 21.67
C ALA A 232 16.68 37.88 21.91
N PRO A 233 17.97 37.79 22.34
CA PRO A 233 18.77 36.56 22.26
C PRO A 233 18.40 35.51 23.31
N LYS A 234 18.43 34.23 22.91
CA LYS A 234 18.36 33.05 23.79
C LYS A 234 19.69 32.79 24.49
N ALA A 235 19.63 32.58 25.81
CA ALA A 235 20.72 32.07 26.64
C ALA A 235 20.98 30.58 26.41
N GLU A 236 22.27 30.20 26.37
CA GLU A 236 22.78 28.83 26.29
C GLU A 236 22.60 28.07 27.61
N LYS A 237 22.39 26.74 27.53
CA LYS A 237 22.50 25.81 28.66
C LYS A 237 23.68 24.85 28.42
N PRO A 238 24.45 24.48 29.46
CA PRO A 238 25.79 23.88 29.29
C PRO A 238 25.78 22.35 29.13
N LYS A 239 26.78 21.85 28.40
CA LYS A 239 27.21 20.44 28.34
C LYS A 239 27.74 19.96 29.70
N ALA A 240 27.43 18.72 30.07
CA ALA A 240 28.14 17.97 31.10
C ALA A 240 28.92 16.80 30.46
N ALA A 241 30.14 16.60 30.96
CA ALA A 241 31.13 15.61 30.54
C ALA A 241 31.06 14.32 31.41
N PRO A 242 31.75 13.21 31.03
CA PRO A 242 31.42 11.84 31.44
C PRO A 242 32.36 11.20 32.48
N ALA A 243 31.99 9.96 32.88
CA ALA A 243 32.77 8.84 33.48
C ALA A 243 32.46 8.51 34.96
N PRO A 244 32.73 7.28 35.48
CA PRO A 244 33.34 6.08 34.87
C PRO A 244 32.56 4.75 35.05
N LYS A 245 33.10 3.69 34.44
CA LYS A 245 32.71 2.26 34.49
C LYS A 245 33.00 1.59 35.84
N ASP A 246 32.27 0.52 36.14
CA ASP A 246 32.83 -0.74 36.65
C ASP A 246 32.01 -1.94 36.13
N ASP A 247 32.72 -3.04 35.86
CA ASP A 247 32.29 -4.27 35.18
C ASP A 247 31.73 -5.34 36.16
N GLU A 248 30.83 -6.20 35.64
CA GLU A 248 30.89 -7.69 35.65
C GLU A 248 29.52 -8.42 35.77
N ASP A 249 29.38 -9.39 34.85
CA ASP A 249 28.63 -10.65 34.77
C ASP A 249 27.10 -10.77 34.56
N ASP A 250 26.81 -11.35 33.38
CA ASP A 250 26.02 -12.57 33.08
C ASP A 250 24.64 -12.49 32.37
N GLU A 251 24.61 -13.27 31.27
CA GLU A 251 23.54 -13.68 30.33
C GLU A 251 22.92 -12.64 29.35
N PRO A 252 22.88 -12.93 28.03
CA PRO A 252 22.23 -12.07 27.04
C PRO A 252 20.71 -12.22 27.12
N LYS A 253 20.07 -11.33 27.88
CA LYS A 253 18.64 -11.05 27.73
C LYS A 253 18.36 -10.50 26.32
N PRO A 254 17.26 -10.90 25.67
CA PRO A 254 16.88 -10.40 24.36
C PRO A 254 16.82 -8.86 24.39
N ALA A 255 17.39 -8.24 23.35
CA ALA A 255 17.54 -6.79 23.25
C ALA A 255 16.22 -6.08 23.62
N PRO A 256 16.23 -5.12 24.57
CA PRO A 256 15.03 -4.40 24.96
C PRO A 256 14.48 -3.67 23.74
N LYS A 257 13.20 -3.90 23.45
CA LYS A 257 12.44 -3.16 22.44
C LYS A 257 12.67 -1.65 22.67
N PRO A 258 12.91 -0.85 21.61
CA PRO A 258 13.02 0.60 21.76
C PRO A 258 11.79 1.12 22.53
N LYS A 259 12.02 1.77 23.68
CA LYS A 259 10.94 2.35 24.50
C LYS A 259 10.22 3.41 23.66
N ASN A 260 8.91 3.27 23.54
CA ASN A 260 8.10 4.27 22.88
C ASN A 260 7.86 5.41 23.89
N PRO A 261 8.04 6.70 23.52
CA PRO A 261 7.85 7.84 24.44
C PRO A 261 6.50 7.86 25.18
N LEU A 262 5.46 7.23 24.63
CA LEU A 262 4.15 7.07 25.26
C LEU A 262 4.16 6.12 26.49
N ASP A 263 5.19 5.26 26.62
CA ASP A 263 5.40 4.40 27.80
C ASP A 263 5.79 5.21 29.05
N ASP A 264 6.33 6.41 28.87
CA ASP A 264 6.79 7.28 29.97
C ASP A 264 5.69 8.24 30.48
N LEU A 265 4.48 8.18 29.91
CA LEU A 265 3.33 8.98 30.36
C LEU A 265 2.83 8.51 31.75
N PRO A 266 2.29 9.42 32.59
CA PRO A 266 1.75 9.08 33.92
C PRO A 266 0.72 7.95 33.83
N LYS A 267 0.85 6.93 34.69
CA LYS A 267 0.01 5.72 34.66
C LYS A 267 -1.49 6.11 34.70
N SER A 268 -2.26 5.57 33.76
CA SER A 268 -3.71 5.75 33.69
C SER A 268 -4.43 4.61 34.42
N SER A 269 -5.60 4.89 34.99
CA SER A 269 -6.50 3.85 35.51
C SER A 269 -7.25 3.12 34.40
N PHE A 270 -7.34 3.68 33.19
CA PHE A 270 -8.02 3.08 32.06
C PHE A 270 -7.14 2.04 31.35
N ASN A 271 -7.62 0.80 31.31
CA ASN A 271 -6.98 -0.31 30.61
C ASN A 271 -7.53 -0.43 29.18
N LEU A 272 -6.76 0.04 28.21
CA LEU A 272 -7.16 0.03 26.80
C LEU A 272 -7.28 -1.40 26.23
N ASP A 273 -6.49 -2.36 26.71
CA ASP A 273 -6.58 -3.75 26.22
C ASP A 273 -7.82 -4.45 26.77
N GLU A 274 -8.22 -4.11 27.99
CA GLU A 274 -9.51 -4.56 28.53
C GLU A 274 -10.67 -3.90 27.80
N TRP A 275 -10.57 -2.62 27.47
CA TRP A 275 -11.56 -1.96 26.61
C TRP A 275 -11.72 -2.66 25.26
N LYS A 276 -10.61 -2.93 24.56
CA LYS A 276 -10.62 -3.67 23.29
C LYS A 276 -11.33 -5.02 23.42
N ARG A 277 -11.05 -5.74 24.52
CA ARG A 277 -11.67 -7.03 24.81
C ARG A 277 -13.17 -6.90 25.09
N THR A 278 -13.57 -5.95 25.92
CA THR A 278 -14.98 -5.72 26.27
C THR A 278 -15.78 -5.28 25.04
N TYR A 279 -15.27 -4.32 24.27
CA TYR A 279 -15.91 -3.86 23.05
C TYR A 279 -16.06 -4.98 22.01
N SER A 280 -15.09 -5.88 21.88
CA SER A 280 -15.16 -7.00 20.93
C SER A 280 -16.02 -8.18 21.37
N ASN A 281 -16.39 -8.28 22.64
CA ASN A 281 -17.08 -9.46 23.19
C ASN A 281 -18.48 -9.18 23.76
N GLU A 282 -18.81 -7.92 24.02
CA GLU A 282 -20.07 -7.54 24.67
C GLU A 282 -20.90 -6.64 23.76
N ASP A 283 -22.21 -6.60 23.99
CA ASP A 283 -23.10 -5.69 23.28
C ASP A 283 -22.65 -4.23 23.42
N THR A 284 -22.57 -3.52 22.30
CA THR A 284 -21.96 -2.18 22.28
C THR A 284 -22.75 -1.19 23.13
N ARG A 285 -24.08 -1.18 23.04
CA ARG A 285 -24.94 -0.17 23.70
C ARG A 285 -25.26 -0.56 25.13
N GLU A 286 -25.56 -1.82 25.37
CA GLU A 286 -26.04 -2.30 26.68
C GLU A 286 -24.90 -2.52 27.68
N LYS A 287 -23.70 -2.84 27.20
CA LYS A 287 -22.60 -3.28 28.08
C LYS A 287 -21.27 -2.58 27.81
N ALA A 288 -20.78 -2.57 26.57
CA ALA A 288 -19.44 -2.06 26.29
C ALA A 288 -19.34 -0.55 26.55
N LEU A 289 -20.26 0.26 26.02
CA LEU A 289 -20.24 1.71 26.24
C LEU A 289 -20.47 2.10 27.71
N PRO A 290 -21.43 1.51 28.46
CA PRO A 290 -21.53 1.72 29.91
C PRO A 290 -20.22 1.39 30.64
N TRP A 291 -19.60 0.25 30.33
CA TRP A 291 -18.31 -0.13 30.88
C TRP A 291 -17.23 0.90 30.53
N PHE A 292 -17.19 1.38 29.29
CA PHE A 292 -16.23 2.39 28.85
C PHE A 292 -16.32 3.64 29.71
N PHE A 293 -17.52 4.21 29.87
CA PHE A 293 -17.68 5.44 30.64
C PHE A 293 -17.43 5.28 32.14
N GLU A 294 -17.64 4.09 32.69
CA GLU A 294 -17.30 3.78 34.09
C GLU A 294 -15.76 3.76 34.31
N HIS A 295 -15.01 3.29 33.32
CA HIS A 295 -13.56 3.04 33.45
C HIS A 295 -12.68 4.09 32.78
N PHE A 296 -13.25 4.91 31.89
CA PHE A 296 -12.50 5.87 31.09
C PHE A 296 -11.83 6.95 31.95
N ASP A 297 -10.55 7.16 31.68
CA ASP A 297 -9.71 8.12 32.37
C ASP A 297 -9.32 9.26 31.42
N ALA A 298 -10.00 10.39 31.53
CA ALA A 298 -9.77 11.58 30.71
C ALA A 298 -8.43 12.29 31.00
N GLU A 299 -7.77 12.00 32.12
CA GLU A 299 -6.42 12.49 32.39
C GLU A 299 -5.37 11.64 31.67
N GLY A 300 -5.66 10.34 31.52
CA GLY A 300 -4.81 9.37 30.84
C GLY A 300 -5.03 9.25 29.33
N TYR A 301 -6.22 9.57 28.82
CA TYR A 301 -6.57 9.38 27.41
C TYR A 301 -7.37 10.56 26.86
N SER A 302 -7.18 10.81 25.56
CA SER A 302 -7.98 11.75 24.78
C SER A 302 -8.88 10.98 23.82
N ILE A 303 -10.04 11.56 23.49
CA ILE A 303 -10.90 11.06 22.42
C ILE A 303 -10.89 12.13 21.33
N VAL A 304 -10.68 11.71 20.10
CA VAL A 304 -10.63 12.61 18.95
C VAL A 304 -11.57 12.14 17.86
N LYS A 305 -12.26 13.09 17.25
CA LYS A 305 -12.92 12.94 15.96
C LYS A 305 -11.90 13.14 14.86
N LEU A 306 -11.98 12.30 13.84
CA LEU A 306 -11.18 12.38 12.63
C LEU A 306 -12.11 12.61 11.45
N ASP A 307 -12.02 13.77 10.82
CA ASP A 307 -12.74 14.08 9.58
C ASP A 307 -11.76 14.06 8.41
N TYR A 308 -11.99 13.24 7.40
CA TYR A 308 -11.12 13.23 6.21
C TYR A 308 -11.25 14.53 5.43
N LYS A 309 -10.12 15.14 5.07
CA LYS A 309 -10.08 16.49 4.49
C LYS A 309 -10.48 16.55 3.01
N TYR A 310 -10.47 15.42 2.31
CA TYR A 310 -10.59 15.36 0.84
C TYR A 310 -11.80 14.51 0.43
N ASN A 311 -12.94 14.71 1.10
CA ASN A 311 -14.17 13.95 0.81
C ASN A 311 -14.67 14.15 -0.63
N ASP A 312 -14.35 15.29 -1.25
CA ASP A 312 -14.64 15.60 -2.66
C ASP A 312 -13.87 14.72 -3.66
N GLU A 313 -12.78 14.08 -3.25
CA GLU A 313 -12.02 13.13 -4.07
C GLU A 313 -12.56 11.70 -3.99
N LEU A 314 -13.52 11.42 -3.10
CA LEU A 314 -14.00 10.07 -2.85
C LEU A 314 -15.07 9.65 -3.89
N GLN A 315 -14.77 8.58 -4.62
CA GLN A 315 -15.66 8.08 -5.68
C GLN A 315 -16.40 6.80 -5.28
N ALA A 316 -15.69 5.75 -4.87
CA ALA A 316 -16.33 4.50 -4.47
C ALA A 316 -16.23 4.30 -2.95
N VAL A 317 -17.31 3.81 -2.33
CA VAL A 317 -17.35 3.50 -0.88
C VAL A 317 -16.22 2.52 -0.52
N PHE A 318 -16.01 1.48 -1.33
CA PHE A 318 -14.94 0.50 -1.11
C PHE A 318 -13.54 1.13 -1.16
N GLN A 319 -13.28 2.05 -2.11
CA GLN A 319 -11.98 2.72 -2.23
C GLN A 319 -11.74 3.63 -1.03
N SER A 320 -12.80 4.31 -0.58
CA SER A 320 -12.78 5.15 0.61
C SER A 320 -12.50 4.33 1.87
N ASN A 321 -13.09 3.14 1.98
CA ASN A 321 -12.81 2.23 3.09
C ASN A 321 -11.36 1.69 3.06
N ASN A 322 -10.77 1.51 1.88
CA ASN A 322 -9.35 1.15 1.77
C ASN A 322 -8.41 2.23 2.32
N LEU A 323 -8.80 3.51 2.24
CA LEU A 323 -8.03 4.61 2.86
C LEU A 323 -7.99 4.48 4.38
N ILE A 324 -9.13 4.11 4.98
CA ILE A 324 -9.22 3.82 6.43
C ILE A 324 -8.30 2.65 6.79
N GLY A 325 -8.34 1.58 6.00
CA GLY A 325 -7.48 0.41 6.23
C GLY A 325 -5.99 0.73 6.15
N GLY A 326 -5.60 1.53 5.15
CA GLY A 326 -4.24 2.02 5.01
C GLY A 326 -3.81 2.88 6.21
N PHE A 327 -4.68 3.78 6.69
CA PHE A 327 -4.40 4.63 7.84
C PHE A 327 -4.17 3.81 9.11
N PHE A 328 -5.06 2.86 9.40
CA PHE A 328 -4.91 1.98 10.55
C PHE A 328 -3.66 1.11 10.49
N ALA A 329 -3.31 0.59 9.30
CA ALA A 329 -2.07 -0.17 9.12
C ALA A 329 -0.81 0.67 9.41
N ARG A 330 -0.85 1.98 9.14
CA ARG A 330 0.26 2.89 9.44
C ARG A 330 0.32 3.33 10.91
N LEU A 331 -0.77 3.18 11.66
CA LEU A 331 -0.80 3.40 13.10
C LEU A 331 -0.26 2.21 13.92
N GLU A 332 0.32 1.19 13.28
CA GLU A 332 0.77 -0.06 13.92
C GLU A 332 1.75 0.17 15.08
N ALA A 333 2.66 1.13 14.95
CA ALA A 333 3.62 1.48 16.01
C ALA A 333 2.94 2.05 17.27
N SER A 334 1.73 2.59 17.13
CA SER A 334 0.92 3.15 18.20
C SER A 334 -0.23 2.26 18.65
N ARG A 335 -0.37 1.04 18.10
CA ARG A 335 -1.53 0.14 18.35
C ARG A 335 -1.82 -0.15 19.82
N LYS A 336 -0.80 -0.17 20.68
CA LYS A 336 -0.97 -0.39 22.14
C LYS A 336 -1.53 0.84 22.88
N TYR A 337 -1.59 1.97 22.21
CA TYR A 337 -1.99 3.28 22.77
C TYR A 337 -3.24 3.85 22.14
N THR A 338 -3.85 3.15 21.18
CA THR A 338 -5.04 3.64 20.51
C THR A 338 -6.00 2.53 20.11
N MET A 339 -7.27 2.91 20.01
CA MET A 339 -8.37 2.12 19.46
C MET A 339 -9.43 3.08 18.95
N GLY A 340 -10.20 2.69 17.95
CA GLY A 340 -11.44 3.36 17.59
C GLY A 340 -11.91 2.93 16.22
N THR A 341 -12.87 3.65 15.67
CA THR A 341 -13.56 3.28 14.43
C THR A 341 -13.63 4.47 13.49
N LEU A 342 -13.39 4.21 12.21
CA LEU A 342 -13.64 5.14 11.12
C LEU A 342 -14.64 4.50 10.15
N GLY A 343 -15.59 5.30 9.70
CA GLY A 343 -16.61 4.92 8.74
C GLY A 343 -16.54 5.75 7.46
N VAL A 344 -16.97 5.12 6.37
CA VAL A 344 -17.42 5.76 5.14
C VAL A 344 -18.94 5.94 5.27
N PHE A 345 -19.42 7.15 5.06
CA PHE A 345 -20.84 7.49 5.16
C PHE A 345 -21.36 7.92 3.79
N GLY A 346 -22.50 7.40 3.36
CA GLY A 346 -23.16 7.76 2.11
C GLY A 346 -23.02 6.73 1.00
N GLU A 347 -22.94 7.19 -0.24
CA GLU A 347 -22.97 6.32 -1.43
C GLU A 347 -21.86 6.67 -2.42
N ASN A 348 -21.72 5.91 -3.50
CA ASN A 348 -20.70 6.18 -4.51
C ASN A 348 -20.89 7.61 -5.09
N ASN A 349 -19.78 8.34 -5.20
CA ASN A 349 -19.65 9.73 -5.63
C ASN A 349 -20.29 10.76 -4.69
N ASN A 350 -20.80 10.32 -3.54
CA ASN A 350 -21.38 11.17 -2.49
C ASN A 350 -21.16 10.52 -1.13
N ASN A 351 -19.89 10.31 -0.78
CA ASN A 351 -19.51 9.76 0.51
C ASN A 351 -18.44 10.60 1.20
N LEU A 352 -18.29 10.38 2.50
CA LEU A 352 -17.31 11.03 3.35
C LEU A 352 -16.70 10.02 4.31
N ILE A 353 -15.49 10.30 4.81
CA ILE A 353 -14.85 9.50 5.85
C ILE A 353 -14.81 10.30 7.15
N THR A 354 -15.33 9.71 8.23
CA THR A 354 -15.18 10.25 9.58
C THR A 354 -15.10 9.14 10.62
N GLY A 355 -14.55 9.43 11.79
CA GLY A 355 -14.50 8.47 12.87
C GLY A 355 -14.09 9.03 14.22
N VAL A 356 -13.91 8.13 15.18
CA VAL A 356 -13.37 8.41 16.51
C VAL A 356 -12.17 7.53 16.81
N LEU A 357 -11.15 8.09 17.45
CA LEU A 357 -10.06 7.35 18.09
C LEU A 357 -9.92 7.76 19.55
N ILE A 358 -9.65 6.78 20.38
CA ILE A 358 -9.20 6.92 21.77
C ILE A 358 -7.68 6.85 21.74
N CYS A 359 -6.99 7.89 22.17
CA CYS A 359 -5.55 8.02 22.11
C CYS A 359 -4.95 8.18 23.51
N ARG A 360 -3.87 7.46 23.81
CA ARG A 360 -3.13 7.62 25.06
C ARG A 360 -2.54 9.02 25.18
N GLY A 361 -2.76 9.65 26.33
CA GLY A 361 -2.29 10.99 26.65
C GLY A 361 -3.23 12.09 26.17
N LYS A 362 -2.94 13.33 26.60
CA LYS A 362 -3.73 14.52 26.23
C LYS A 362 -3.41 15.06 24.84
N ASP A 363 -2.24 14.74 24.29
CA ASP A 363 -1.87 15.09 22.92
C ASP A 363 -2.07 13.89 21.98
N PRO A 364 -3.15 13.87 21.17
CA PRO A 364 -3.40 12.79 20.23
C PRO A 364 -2.31 12.72 19.15
N LYS A 365 -1.54 13.79 18.90
CA LYS A 365 -0.48 13.77 17.89
C LYS A 365 0.61 12.76 18.21
N SER A 366 0.97 12.60 19.47
CA SER A 366 1.99 11.63 19.90
C SER A 366 1.60 10.19 19.57
N VAL A 367 0.30 9.92 19.42
CA VAL A 367 -0.23 8.62 18.97
C VAL A 367 -0.32 8.55 17.45
N LEU A 368 -0.76 9.64 16.80
CA LEU A 368 -1.11 9.63 15.38
C LEU A 368 0.06 9.91 14.43
N GLU A 369 1.13 10.58 14.88
CA GLU A 369 2.25 11.01 14.03
C GLU A 369 3.08 9.86 13.42
N VAL A 370 2.92 8.65 13.95
CA VAL A 370 3.51 7.44 13.35
C VAL A 370 2.88 7.11 11.99
N ALA A 371 1.68 7.62 11.72
CA ALA A 371 0.99 7.50 10.45
C ALA A 371 1.11 8.83 9.67
N PRO A 372 1.91 8.89 8.60
CA PRO A 372 2.11 10.12 7.80
C PRO A 372 0.83 10.70 7.19
N ASP A 373 -0.21 9.89 7.08
CA ASP A 373 -1.52 10.27 6.57
C ASP A 373 -2.48 10.77 7.65
N ALA A 374 -2.08 10.86 8.92
CA ALA A 374 -2.82 11.61 9.95
C ALA A 374 -3.09 13.06 9.51
N ASP A 375 -2.19 13.65 8.72
CA ASP A 375 -2.37 14.98 8.13
C ASP A 375 -3.51 15.05 7.10
N SER A 376 -3.98 13.92 6.57
CA SER A 376 -5.17 13.84 5.72
C SER A 376 -6.47 13.97 6.50
N TYR A 377 -6.42 13.97 7.84
CA TYR A 377 -7.58 14.13 8.71
C TYR A 377 -7.52 15.46 9.48
N ALA A 378 -8.68 16.08 9.66
CA ALA A 378 -8.87 17.11 10.67
C ALA A 378 -9.13 16.40 12.00
N ILE A 379 -8.28 16.68 12.99
CA ILE A 379 -8.32 16.06 14.30
C ILE A 379 -9.01 17.04 15.26
N THR A 380 -10.19 16.68 15.74
CA THR A 380 -10.98 17.51 16.65
C THR A 380 -11.13 16.78 17.99
N PRO A 381 -10.64 17.33 19.11
CA PRO A 381 -10.89 16.73 20.43
C PRO A 381 -12.38 16.64 20.72
N LEU A 382 -12.82 15.49 21.24
CA LEU A 382 -14.18 15.28 21.73
C LEU A 382 -14.18 15.33 23.26
N ASP A 383 -15.13 16.07 23.82
CA ASP A 383 -15.35 16.17 25.24
C ASP A 383 -16.59 15.37 25.64
N ILE A 384 -16.38 14.14 26.13
CA ILE A 384 -17.47 13.23 26.51
C ILE A 384 -18.32 13.72 27.69
N SER A 385 -17.96 14.82 28.35
CA SER A 385 -18.86 15.47 29.30
C SER A 385 -19.99 16.25 28.60
N LYS A 386 -19.82 16.58 27.31
CA LYS A 386 -20.84 17.21 26.49
C LYS A 386 -21.77 16.16 25.87
N PRO A 387 -23.09 16.32 25.98
CA PRO A 387 -24.06 15.36 25.44
C PRO A 387 -23.87 15.08 23.94
N GLU A 388 -23.52 16.08 23.13
CA GLU A 388 -23.39 15.95 21.68
C GLU A 388 -22.14 15.14 21.28
N ASP A 389 -20.99 15.45 21.89
CA ASP A 389 -19.73 14.74 21.65
C ASP A 389 -19.81 13.30 22.17
N LYS A 390 -20.44 13.12 23.35
CA LYS A 390 -20.70 11.80 23.91
C LYS A 390 -21.59 10.98 22.98
N LYS A 391 -22.72 11.54 22.54
CA LYS A 391 -23.64 10.88 21.62
C LYS A 391 -22.93 10.50 20.32
N PHE A 392 -22.15 11.41 19.73
CA PHE A 392 -21.41 11.12 18.50
C PHE A 392 -20.42 9.97 18.70
N PHE A 393 -19.68 9.96 19.82
CA PHE A 393 -18.78 8.85 20.15
C PHE A 393 -19.51 7.52 20.31
N GLU A 394 -20.62 7.51 21.06
CA GLU A 394 -21.44 6.30 21.26
C GLU A 394 -22.01 5.78 19.93
N ASP A 395 -22.58 6.67 19.11
CA ASP A 395 -23.14 6.33 17.80
C ASP A 395 -22.05 5.83 16.83
N MET A 396 -20.86 6.42 16.85
CA MET A 396 -19.73 5.95 16.05
C MET A 396 -19.28 4.56 16.47
N MET A 397 -19.08 4.36 17.78
CA MET A 397 -18.67 3.06 18.33
C MET A 397 -19.75 1.98 18.10
N ALA A 398 -21.02 2.34 18.07
CA ALA A 398 -22.13 1.44 17.73
C ALA A 398 -22.37 1.28 16.22
N TRP A 399 -21.62 1.99 15.35
CA TRP A 399 -21.82 2.01 13.89
C TRP A 399 -23.19 2.53 13.44
N GLU A 400 -23.84 3.33 14.29
CA GLU A 400 -25.19 3.89 14.09
C GLU A 400 -25.17 5.39 13.76
N ALA A 401 -23.97 5.97 13.64
CA ALA A 401 -23.82 7.39 13.36
C ALA A 401 -24.46 7.79 12.00
N VAL A 402 -24.99 9.01 11.97
CA VAL A 402 -25.43 9.68 10.74
C VAL A 402 -24.72 11.03 10.67
N VAL A 403 -23.99 11.25 9.58
CA VAL A 403 -23.16 12.45 9.41
C VAL A 403 -23.55 13.14 8.12
N ASP A 404 -23.90 14.43 8.19
CA ASP A 404 -24.40 15.21 7.05
C ASP A 404 -25.57 14.53 6.31
N GLY A 405 -26.47 13.89 7.06
CA GLY A 405 -27.61 13.14 6.53
C GLY A 405 -27.24 11.81 5.87
N LYS A 406 -25.98 11.39 5.92
CA LYS A 406 -25.48 10.14 5.34
C LYS A 406 -25.32 9.09 6.43
N ALA A 407 -25.93 7.92 6.22
CA ALA A 407 -25.77 6.77 7.10
C ALA A 407 -24.44 6.05 6.83
N PHE A 408 -24.04 5.21 7.79
CA PHE A 408 -22.89 4.33 7.68
C PHE A 408 -23.03 3.41 6.45
N ALA A 409 -22.00 3.40 5.60
CA ALA A 409 -21.99 2.61 4.37
C ALA A 409 -20.96 1.47 4.43
N ASP A 410 -19.80 1.74 5.03
CA ASP A 410 -18.71 0.79 5.26
C ASP A 410 -17.77 1.40 6.31
N GLY A 411 -16.82 0.65 6.85
CA GLY A 411 -15.81 1.19 7.75
C GLY A 411 -14.85 0.14 8.28
N LYS A 412 -14.02 0.55 9.24
CA LYS A 412 -13.13 -0.36 9.96
C LYS A 412 -13.03 0.04 11.41
N ILE A 413 -12.79 -0.97 12.23
CA ILE A 413 -12.31 -0.78 13.59
C ILE A 413 -10.82 -1.05 13.68
N MET A 414 -10.13 -0.20 14.45
CA MET A 414 -8.71 -0.34 14.77
C MET A 414 -8.52 -1.42 15.86
N ASN A 415 -9.02 -2.63 15.59
CA ASN A 415 -8.72 -3.83 16.36
C ASN A 415 -9.06 -5.09 15.56
N ASP A 416 -8.27 -5.37 14.53
CA ASP A 416 -8.52 -6.54 13.68
C ASP A 416 -7.32 -7.50 13.66
N ALA A 417 -6.93 -7.92 14.87
CA ALA A 417 -5.80 -8.81 15.07
C ALA A 417 -5.99 -10.17 14.37
N LEU A 418 -7.23 -10.68 14.36
CA LEU A 418 -7.58 -11.90 13.63
C LEU A 418 -7.48 -11.70 12.12
N ASN A 419 -8.05 -10.62 11.55
CA ASN A 419 -7.95 -10.44 10.09
C ASN A 419 -6.50 -10.20 9.65
N ARG A 420 -5.66 -9.56 10.47
CA ARG A 420 -4.22 -9.47 10.19
C ARG A 420 -3.52 -10.83 10.24
N ALA A 421 -3.83 -11.66 11.23
CA ALA A 421 -3.29 -13.01 11.33
C ALA A 421 -3.66 -13.85 10.09
N LEU A 422 -4.94 -13.78 9.68
CA LEU A 422 -5.44 -14.46 8.49
C LEU A 422 -4.77 -13.92 7.22
N GLN A 423 -4.71 -12.60 7.03
CA GLN A 423 -4.08 -12.00 5.85
C GLN A 423 -2.58 -12.28 5.75
N SER A 424 -1.87 -12.29 6.88
CA SER A 424 -0.46 -12.69 6.92
C SER A 424 -0.26 -14.12 6.43
N GLU A 425 -1.12 -15.05 6.84
CA GLU A 425 -1.04 -16.44 6.41
C GLU A 425 -1.45 -16.61 4.94
N ILE A 426 -2.50 -15.91 4.50
CA ILE A 426 -2.94 -15.87 3.10
C ILE A 426 -1.77 -15.42 2.21
N ALA A 427 -1.03 -14.37 2.57
CA ALA A 427 0.11 -13.90 1.80
C ALA A 427 1.22 -14.97 1.65
N GLN A 428 1.49 -15.74 2.71
CA GLN A 428 2.49 -16.81 2.69
C GLN A 428 2.02 -17.98 1.81
N LEU A 429 0.77 -18.41 1.96
CA LEU A 429 0.16 -19.43 1.13
C LEU A 429 0.16 -19.01 -0.35
N ARG A 430 -0.13 -17.75 -0.67
CA ARG A 430 -0.06 -17.24 -2.05
C ARG A 430 1.37 -17.27 -2.60
N ALA A 431 2.36 -16.87 -1.81
CA ALA A 431 3.76 -16.94 -2.22
C ALA A 431 4.22 -18.37 -2.51
N ALA A 432 3.68 -19.35 -1.77
CA ALA A 432 3.93 -20.78 -2.00
C ALA A 432 3.16 -21.35 -3.21
N ASN A 433 2.10 -20.67 -3.67
CA ASN A 433 1.19 -21.15 -4.71
C ASN A 433 1.00 -20.08 -5.83
N PRO A 434 1.93 -19.97 -6.80
CA PRO A 434 1.90 -18.91 -7.82
C PRO A 434 0.66 -18.89 -8.71
N ASP A 435 -0.01 -20.03 -8.87
CA ASP A 435 -1.22 -20.21 -9.70
C ASP A 435 -2.53 -20.08 -8.89
N CYS A 436 -2.48 -19.49 -7.69
CA CYS A 436 -3.68 -19.22 -6.88
C CYS A 436 -4.50 -18.01 -7.40
N SER A 437 -5.76 -17.91 -6.96
CA SER A 437 -6.65 -16.77 -7.26
C SER A 437 -6.06 -15.43 -6.83
N GLY A 438 -6.66 -14.31 -7.25
CA GLY A 438 -6.40 -12.98 -6.66
C GLY A 438 -6.72 -12.91 -5.15
N GLU A 439 -6.28 -11.84 -4.50
CA GLU A 439 -6.70 -11.52 -3.13
C GLU A 439 -8.11 -10.92 -3.20
N PHE A 440 -9.02 -11.42 -2.38
CA PHE A 440 -10.34 -10.85 -2.20
C PHE A 440 -10.71 -10.86 -0.72
N GLY A 441 -11.71 -10.07 -0.34
CA GLY A 441 -12.03 -9.77 1.06
C GLY A 441 -12.20 -11.03 1.91
N LEU A 442 -11.78 -10.96 3.17
CA LEU A 442 -11.98 -12.06 4.12
C LEU A 442 -13.48 -12.26 4.37
N HIS A 443 -13.99 -13.46 4.10
CA HIS A 443 -15.41 -13.76 4.14
C HIS A 443 -15.63 -15.23 4.51
N ALA A 444 -16.85 -15.55 4.96
CA ALA A 444 -17.33 -16.92 4.99
C ALA A 444 -18.47 -17.07 3.99
N THR A 445 -18.45 -18.17 3.22
CA THR A 445 -19.51 -18.43 2.25
C THR A 445 -20.79 -18.83 2.99
N LEU A 446 -21.81 -17.96 2.96
CA LEU A 446 -23.15 -18.31 3.46
C LEU A 446 -23.91 -19.16 2.43
N LEU A 447 -24.07 -18.64 1.20
CA LEU A 447 -24.67 -19.35 0.07
C LEU A 447 -23.76 -19.21 -1.15
N ALA A 448 -23.56 -20.30 -1.88
CA ALA A 448 -22.86 -20.32 -3.15
C ALA A 448 -23.58 -21.22 -4.16
N GLY A 449 -23.24 -21.07 -5.44
CA GLY A 449 -23.79 -21.92 -6.49
C GLY A 449 -25.30 -21.76 -6.62
N LEU A 450 -25.79 -20.52 -6.72
CA LEU A 450 -27.23 -20.24 -6.94
C LEU A 450 -27.75 -20.82 -8.27
N GLY A 451 -26.90 -21.44 -9.08
CA GLY A 451 -27.21 -22.07 -10.36
C GLY A 451 -27.20 -21.08 -11.52
N ASP A 452 -27.77 -21.48 -12.65
CA ASP A 452 -28.01 -20.68 -13.85
C ASP A 452 -29.25 -19.77 -13.73
N ARG A 453 -29.62 -19.38 -12.50
CA ARG A 453 -30.73 -18.45 -12.25
C ARG A 453 -30.40 -17.09 -12.85
N SER A 454 -31.36 -16.52 -13.58
CA SER A 454 -31.34 -15.08 -13.86
C SER A 454 -31.84 -14.36 -12.61
N ILE A 455 -30.93 -13.79 -11.83
CA ILE A 455 -31.23 -13.09 -10.58
C ILE A 455 -31.02 -11.60 -10.79
N ASP A 456 -32.08 -10.83 -10.58
CA ASP A 456 -31.98 -9.37 -10.52
C ASP A 456 -31.30 -8.95 -9.21
N PRO A 457 -30.19 -8.18 -9.25
CA PRO A 457 -29.45 -7.78 -8.05
C PRO A 457 -30.29 -7.01 -7.02
N ILE A 458 -31.23 -6.18 -7.49
CA ILE A 458 -32.08 -5.36 -6.61
C ILE A 458 -33.11 -6.26 -5.90
N ALA A 459 -33.70 -7.22 -6.62
CA ALA A 459 -34.59 -8.20 -6.02
C ALA A 459 -33.85 -9.09 -4.99
N LEU A 460 -32.62 -9.50 -5.28
CA LEU A 460 -31.80 -10.27 -4.33
C LEU A 460 -31.45 -9.45 -3.08
N LEU A 461 -31.14 -8.16 -3.24
CA LEU A 461 -30.95 -7.24 -2.11
C LEU A 461 -32.18 -7.18 -1.21
N GLN A 462 -33.38 -7.04 -1.77
CA GLN A 462 -34.62 -7.01 -0.99
C GLN A 462 -34.87 -8.32 -0.24
N VAL A 463 -34.54 -9.46 -0.85
CA VAL A 463 -34.62 -10.78 -0.20
C VAL A 463 -33.65 -10.85 0.97
N ALA A 464 -32.38 -10.48 0.75
CA ALA A 464 -31.36 -10.51 1.78
C ALA A 464 -31.66 -9.55 2.95
N GLN A 465 -32.16 -8.35 2.67
CA GLN A 465 -32.59 -7.39 3.71
C GLN A 465 -33.72 -7.95 4.58
N LYS A 466 -34.70 -8.64 3.98
CA LYS A 466 -35.77 -9.29 4.75
C LYS A 466 -35.25 -10.43 5.62
N VAL A 467 -34.29 -11.20 5.11
CA VAL A 467 -33.65 -12.29 5.86
C VAL A 467 -32.90 -11.73 7.07
N VAL A 468 -32.07 -10.70 6.86
CA VAL A 468 -31.31 -10.07 7.95
C VAL A 468 -32.25 -9.39 8.95
N ALA A 469 -33.27 -8.67 8.49
CA ALA A 469 -34.27 -8.06 9.38
C ALA A 469 -35.04 -9.10 10.22
N HIS A 470 -35.34 -10.27 9.64
CA HIS A 470 -35.93 -11.37 10.39
C HIS A 470 -34.95 -11.99 11.38
N TRP A 471 -33.70 -12.22 10.95
CA TRP A 471 -32.66 -12.77 11.81
C TRP A 471 -32.40 -11.85 13.03
N HIS A 472 -32.46 -10.54 12.82
CA HIS A 472 -32.36 -9.53 13.89
C HIS A 472 -33.49 -9.58 14.92
N THR A 473 -34.59 -10.29 14.68
CA THR A 473 -35.60 -10.47 15.74
C THR A 473 -35.11 -11.38 16.86
N ASN A 474 -34.12 -12.23 16.57
CA ASN A 474 -33.61 -13.26 17.48
C ASN A 474 -32.14 -13.05 17.86
N HIS A 475 -31.38 -12.28 17.07
CA HIS A 475 -29.93 -12.12 17.22
C HIS A 475 -29.50 -10.67 17.01
N THR A 476 -28.51 -10.20 17.76
CA THR A 476 -27.97 -8.83 17.65
C THR A 476 -26.55 -8.78 17.09
N GLN A 477 -25.86 -9.91 17.05
CA GLN A 477 -24.49 -10.03 16.56
C GLN A 477 -24.22 -11.49 16.15
N LEU A 478 -23.31 -11.67 15.20
CA LEU A 478 -22.92 -12.99 14.72
C LEU A 478 -21.45 -13.28 15.07
N GLN A 479 -21.25 -13.95 16.20
CA GLN A 479 -19.95 -14.44 16.64
C GLN A 479 -19.90 -15.96 16.52
N VAL A 480 -18.89 -16.48 15.82
CA VAL A 480 -18.79 -17.92 15.52
C VAL A 480 -17.41 -18.44 15.89
N GLY A 481 -17.34 -19.55 16.62
CA GLY A 481 -16.07 -20.19 16.98
C GLY A 481 -15.38 -20.86 15.78
N LEU A 482 -14.08 -21.10 15.89
CA LEU A 482 -13.26 -21.77 14.89
C LEU A 482 -13.09 -23.25 15.25
N LYS A 483 -13.26 -24.15 14.27
CA LYS A 483 -13.26 -25.60 14.51
C LYS A 483 -11.97 -26.29 14.07
N ASN A 484 -11.57 -26.15 12.80
CA ASN A 484 -10.43 -26.85 12.19
C ASN A 484 -9.88 -26.05 10.99
N VAL A 485 -8.63 -26.30 10.62
CA VAL A 485 -8.11 -25.95 9.28
C VAL A 485 -8.14 -27.21 8.43
N GLU A 486 -8.83 -27.19 7.30
CA GLU A 486 -9.00 -28.38 6.44
C GLU A 486 -8.93 -28.05 4.95
N THR A 487 -8.94 -29.10 4.10
CA THR A 487 -8.96 -28.99 2.64
C THR A 487 -10.12 -29.82 2.06
N ARG A 488 -10.68 -29.38 0.92
CA ARG A 488 -11.79 -30.07 0.23
C ARG A 488 -11.43 -30.65 -1.13
N GLY A 489 -10.20 -30.43 -1.62
CA GLY A 489 -9.69 -31.06 -2.85
C GLY A 489 -10.48 -30.78 -4.13
N SER A 490 -11.39 -29.80 -4.13
CA SER A 490 -12.15 -29.36 -5.31
C SER A 490 -11.46 -28.15 -5.96
N TYR A 491 -11.68 -27.94 -7.27
CA TYR A 491 -11.05 -26.90 -8.10
C TYR A 491 -11.18 -25.45 -7.56
N PHE A 492 -11.92 -25.23 -6.47
CA PHE A 492 -12.15 -23.93 -5.84
C PHE A 492 -11.85 -23.90 -4.33
N GLN A 493 -11.33 -24.94 -3.66
CA GLN A 493 -11.11 -24.86 -2.20
C GLN A 493 -9.80 -25.54 -1.78
N CYS A 494 -8.81 -24.72 -1.41
CA CYS A 494 -7.47 -25.22 -1.10
C CYS A 494 -7.16 -25.32 0.38
N ILE A 495 -7.41 -24.29 1.19
CA ILE A 495 -7.22 -24.34 2.64
C ILE A 495 -8.27 -23.44 3.28
N VAL A 496 -9.03 -23.99 4.22
CA VAL A 496 -10.15 -23.29 4.85
C VAL A 496 -10.04 -23.34 6.37
N VAL A 497 -10.48 -22.28 7.04
CA VAL A 497 -10.72 -22.25 8.47
C VAL A 497 -12.20 -22.52 8.69
N SER A 498 -12.53 -23.72 9.14
CA SER A 498 -13.90 -24.14 9.38
C SER A 498 -14.46 -23.49 10.62
N LEU A 499 -15.74 -23.13 10.53
CA LEU A 499 -16.47 -22.50 11.60
C LEU A 499 -17.24 -23.57 12.38
N ILE A 500 -17.39 -23.35 13.68
CA ILE A 500 -18.29 -24.16 14.50
C ILE A 500 -19.70 -23.99 13.94
N ARG A 501 -20.47 -25.08 14.00
CA ARG A 501 -21.89 -25.05 13.66
C ARG A 501 -22.65 -24.29 14.74
N ASP A 502 -22.68 -22.98 14.58
CA ASP A 502 -23.40 -22.04 15.45
C ASP A 502 -24.88 -21.96 15.05
N SER A 503 -25.75 -21.80 16.06
CA SER A 503 -27.20 -21.74 15.85
C SER A 503 -27.64 -20.48 15.11
N ALA A 504 -27.05 -19.32 15.43
CA ALA A 504 -27.38 -18.07 14.78
C ALA A 504 -26.93 -18.08 13.32
N LEU A 505 -25.73 -18.61 13.04
CA LEU A 505 -25.26 -18.78 11.66
C LEU A 505 -26.13 -19.76 10.87
N LEU A 506 -26.54 -20.87 11.49
CA LEU A 506 -27.40 -21.88 10.84
C LEU A 506 -28.80 -21.32 10.54
N GLU A 507 -29.36 -20.53 11.44
CA GLU A 507 -30.63 -19.84 11.24
C GLU A 507 -30.55 -18.85 10.08
N LEU A 508 -29.49 -18.03 10.05
CA LEU A 508 -29.22 -17.10 8.95
C LEU A 508 -29.10 -17.84 7.61
N TYR A 509 -28.34 -18.93 7.57
CA TYR A 509 -28.17 -19.77 6.39
C TYR A 509 -29.51 -20.33 5.89
N THR A 510 -30.30 -20.90 6.80
CA THR A 510 -31.57 -21.55 6.46
C THR A 510 -32.57 -20.52 5.94
N ALA A 511 -32.70 -19.38 6.63
CA ALA A 511 -33.56 -18.28 6.22
C ALA A 511 -33.14 -17.71 4.87
N ALA A 512 -31.84 -17.45 4.67
CA ALA A 512 -31.31 -16.98 3.40
C ALA A 512 -31.60 -17.96 2.26
N LYS A 513 -31.34 -19.25 2.50
CA LYS A 513 -31.58 -20.30 1.51
C LYS A 513 -33.04 -20.34 1.09
N ASP A 514 -33.95 -20.42 2.04
CA ASP A 514 -35.36 -20.64 1.75
C ASP A 514 -36.00 -19.40 1.12
N ALA A 515 -35.57 -18.20 1.54
CA ALA A 515 -36.01 -16.96 0.92
C ALA A 515 -35.51 -16.83 -0.53
N VAL A 516 -34.26 -17.21 -0.80
CA VAL A 516 -33.69 -17.20 -2.17
C VAL A 516 -34.36 -18.25 -3.06
N ASP A 517 -34.61 -19.47 -2.57
CA ASP A 517 -35.32 -20.50 -3.33
C ASP A 517 -36.78 -20.14 -3.60
N SER A 518 -37.43 -19.43 -2.68
CA SER A 518 -38.81 -18.97 -2.84
C SER A 518 -38.91 -17.82 -3.84
N ALA A 519 -37.97 -16.86 -3.79
CA ALA A 519 -37.96 -15.70 -4.68
C ALA A 519 -37.44 -16.02 -6.09
N PHE A 520 -36.50 -16.97 -6.18
CA PHE A 520 -35.85 -17.37 -7.43
C PHE A 520 -35.89 -18.90 -7.53
N PRO A 521 -36.92 -19.49 -8.15
CA PRO A 521 -37.07 -20.94 -8.23
C PRO A 521 -35.82 -21.65 -8.77
N ALA A 522 -35.44 -22.75 -8.12
CA ALA A 522 -34.20 -23.47 -8.41
C ALA A 522 -34.26 -24.21 -9.77
N PRO A 523 -33.29 -24.03 -10.68
CA PRO A 523 -33.10 -24.94 -11.81
C PRO A 523 -32.61 -26.32 -11.32
N PRO A 524 -32.73 -27.40 -12.12
CA PRO A 524 -32.28 -28.74 -11.72
C PRO A 524 -30.79 -28.82 -11.30
N SER A 525 -29.95 -27.99 -11.91
CA SER A 525 -28.53 -27.79 -11.58
C SER A 525 -28.31 -27.28 -10.15
N ALA A 526 -29.26 -26.52 -9.59
CA ALA A 526 -29.18 -25.92 -8.27
C ALA A 526 -29.72 -26.82 -7.15
N GLN A 527 -30.18 -28.03 -7.47
CA GLN A 527 -30.63 -29.02 -6.48
C GLN A 527 -29.46 -29.78 -5.81
N GLN A 528 -28.28 -29.78 -6.43
CA GLN A 528 -27.05 -30.38 -5.88
C GLN A 528 -26.22 -29.36 -5.08
N ARG A 529 -26.81 -28.71 -4.08
CA ARG A 529 -26.05 -27.82 -3.20
C ARG A 529 -25.14 -28.62 -2.27
N PRO A 530 -23.94 -28.10 -1.93
CA PRO A 530 -23.10 -28.72 -0.91
C PRO A 530 -23.80 -28.71 0.45
N ASP A 531 -23.48 -29.71 1.27
CA ASP A 531 -23.86 -29.72 2.68
C ASP A 531 -23.40 -28.43 3.38
N TYR A 532 -24.22 -27.94 4.31
CA TYR A 532 -23.92 -26.75 5.10
C TYR A 532 -22.54 -26.88 5.75
N PHE A 533 -21.61 -26.04 5.31
CA PHE A 533 -20.21 -26.10 5.69
C PHE A 533 -19.65 -24.67 5.78
N PRO A 534 -19.87 -24.00 6.91
CA PRO A 534 -19.42 -22.64 7.10
C PRO A 534 -17.90 -22.62 7.29
N HIS A 535 -17.21 -21.84 6.47
CA HIS A 535 -15.75 -21.76 6.47
C HIS A 535 -15.28 -20.42 5.92
N ILE A 536 -14.11 -19.99 6.39
CA ILE A 536 -13.34 -18.88 5.83
C ILE A 536 -12.32 -19.47 4.86
N SER A 537 -12.31 -19.00 3.62
CA SER A 537 -11.35 -19.47 2.62
C SER A 537 -10.04 -18.67 2.70
N LEU A 538 -8.91 -19.36 2.86
CA LEU A 538 -7.59 -18.71 2.87
C LEU A 538 -7.05 -18.56 1.44
N ILE A 539 -7.12 -19.61 0.63
CA ILE A 539 -6.66 -19.58 -0.77
C ILE A 539 -7.53 -20.46 -1.67
N TYR A 540 -7.55 -20.10 -2.95
CA TYR A 540 -8.14 -20.87 -4.05
C TYR A 540 -7.01 -21.16 -5.05
N ALA A 541 -6.67 -22.43 -5.24
CA ALA A 541 -5.55 -22.83 -6.08
C ALA A 541 -5.81 -24.21 -6.70
N PRO A 542 -5.05 -24.62 -7.72
CA PRO A 542 -5.15 -25.97 -8.28
C PRO A 542 -4.27 -26.96 -7.48
N LEU A 543 -4.51 -27.11 -6.17
CA LEU A 543 -3.75 -28.05 -5.32
C LEU A 543 -4.38 -29.44 -5.30
N THR A 544 -3.52 -30.46 -5.34
CA THR A 544 -3.92 -31.82 -4.93
C THR A 544 -4.21 -31.85 -3.42
N ALA A 545 -5.06 -32.78 -2.98
CA ALA A 545 -5.37 -32.95 -1.57
C ALA A 545 -4.10 -33.12 -0.70
N THR A 546 -3.09 -33.83 -1.22
CA THR A 546 -1.80 -34.02 -0.54
C THR A 546 -0.99 -32.72 -0.43
N GLN A 547 -0.95 -31.89 -1.47
CA GLN A 547 -0.26 -30.60 -1.41
C GLN A 547 -0.93 -29.64 -0.42
N ALA A 548 -2.26 -29.59 -0.42
CA ALA A 548 -3.01 -28.79 0.53
C ALA A 548 -2.82 -29.28 1.97
N GLN A 549 -2.89 -30.60 2.20
CA GLN A 549 -2.64 -31.18 3.52
C GLN A 549 -1.23 -30.88 4.02
N SER A 550 -0.21 -30.99 3.17
CA SER A 550 1.17 -30.65 3.55
C SER A 550 1.34 -29.19 3.99
N GLN A 551 0.57 -28.26 3.42
CA GLN A 551 0.61 -26.85 3.84
C GLN A 551 -0.14 -26.63 5.16
N ILE A 552 -1.22 -27.38 5.40
CA ILE A 552 -1.93 -27.37 6.70
C ILE A 552 -1.04 -27.94 7.80
N ASP A 553 -0.32 -29.02 7.52
CA ASP A 553 0.61 -29.64 8.46
C ASP A 553 1.75 -28.67 8.82
N ASP A 554 2.33 -27.99 7.81
CA ASP A 554 3.33 -26.94 8.02
C ASP A 554 2.79 -25.76 8.85
N MET A 555 1.56 -25.31 8.60
CA MET A 555 0.90 -24.29 9.42
C MET A 555 0.76 -24.73 10.88
N HIS A 556 0.40 -25.99 11.11
CA HIS A 556 0.30 -26.56 12.46
C HIS A 556 1.69 -26.65 13.13
N GLU A 557 2.72 -27.11 12.43
CA GLU A 557 4.10 -27.17 12.93
C GLU A 557 4.67 -25.79 13.27
N ARG A 558 4.32 -24.77 12.50
CA ARG A 558 4.64 -23.35 12.78
C ARG A 558 3.82 -22.75 13.92
N GLY A 559 2.85 -23.48 14.47
CA GLY A 559 1.98 -23.02 15.53
C GLY A 559 0.96 -21.97 15.07
N VAL A 560 0.67 -21.89 13.76
CA VAL A 560 -0.31 -20.96 13.19
C VAL A 560 -1.70 -21.23 13.74
N PHE A 561 -2.02 -22.49 14.03
CA PHE A 561 -3.20 -22.84 14.79
C PHE A 561 -2.92 -23.98 15.75
N ASN A 562 -3.61 -23.98 16.89
CA ASN A 562 -3.49 -25.02 17.90
C ASN A 562 -4.88 -25.55 18.28
N HIS A 563 -4.95 -26.84 18.60
CA HIS A 563 -6.18 -27.44 19.10
C HIS A 563 -6.49 -26.94 20.52
N THR A 564 -7.77 -26.71 20.79
CA THR A 564 -8.33 -26.30 22.07
C THR A 564 -9.49 -27.22 22.43
N ASP A 565 -9.98 -27.14 23.67
CA ASP A 565 -11.13 -27.94 24.14
C ASP A 565 -12.42 -27.68 23.34
N HIS A 566 -12.49 -26.56 22.61
CA HIS A 566 -13.69 -26.11 21.91
C HIS A 566 -13.50 -25.91 20.39
N GLY A 567 -12.37 -26.35 19.83
CA GLY A 567 -12.04 -26.14 18.41
C GLY A 567 -10.57 -25.81 18.21
N ILE A 568 -10.27 -24.75 17.45
CA ILE A 568 -8.89 -24.27 17.27
C ILE A 568 -8.71 -22.83 17.70
N ALA A 569 -7.48 -22.50 18.09
CA ALA A 569 -6.96 -21.15 18.22
C ALA A 569 -6.10 -20.82 17.00
N PHE A 570 -6.60 -20.02 16.06
CA PHE A 570 -5.82 -19.53 14.92
C PHE A 570 -5.03 -18.28 15.34
N GLN A 571 -3.71 -18.42 15.48
CA GLN A 571 -2.79 -17.43 16.04
C GLN A 571 -3.30 -16.83 17.36
N GLY A 572 -3.89 -17.66 18.23
CA GLY A 572 -4.43 -17.26 19.53
C GLY A 572 -5.86 -16.73 19.51
N HIS A 573 -6.53 -16.71 18.36
CA HIS A 573 -7.93 -16.32 18.21
C HIS A 573 -8.83 -17.53 18.01
N ASN A 574 -9.93 -17.60 18.76
CA ASN A 574 -10.81 -18.78 18.77
C ASN A 574 -12.17 -18.53 18.11
N ASN A 575 -12.51 -17.26 17.85
CA ASN A 575 -13.81 -16.84 17.35
C ASN A 575 -13.63 -15.76 16.28
N VAL A 576 -14.61 -15.67 15.37
CA VAL A 576 -14.75 -14.60 14.37
C VAL A 576 -16.05 -13.85 14.61
N HIS A 577 -16.06 -12.54 14.36
CA HIS A 577 -17.25 -11.70 14.34
C HIS A 577 -17.58 -11.30 12.91
N PHE A 578 -18.83 -11.49 12.49
CA PHE A 578 -19.31 -11.10 11.17
C PHE A 578 -20.07 -9.78 11.27
N ALA A 579 -19.58 -8.77 10.56
CA ALA A 579 -20.17 -7.42 10.57
C ALA A 579 -21.27 -7.22 9.52
N SER A 580 -21.28 -8.03 8.46
CA SER A 580 -22.21 -7.87 7.36
C SER A 580 -22.49 -9.16 6.59
N LEU A 581 -23.64 -9.17 5.93
CA LEU A 581 -24.03 -10.09 4.88
C LEU A 581 -23.82 -9.40 3.52
N ASP A 582 -22.87 -9.93 2.75
CA ASP A 582 -22.52 -9.37 1.43
C ASP A 582 -23.17 -10.15 0.29
N ILE A 583 -23.66 -9.43 -0.72
CA ILE A 583 -24.09 -9.98 -2.00
C ILE A 583 -22.96 -9.77 -2.99
N VAL A 584 -22.42 -10.87 -3.53
CA VAL A 584 -21.24 -10.85 -4.40
C VAL A 584 -21.60 -11.42 -5.77
N ASP A 585 -21.23 -10.68 -6.82
CA ASP A 585 -21.22 -11.17 -8.20
C ASP A 585 -19.97 -12.01 -8.42
N CYS A 586 -20.15 -13.33 -8.43
CA CYS A 586 -19.09 -14.30 -8.65
C CYS A 586 -18.96 -14.74 -10.13
N THR A 587 -19.51 -13.97 -11.08
CA THR A 587 -19.42 -14.28 -12.51
C THR A 587 -17.99 -14.06 -13.01
N GLY A 588 -17.37 -15.09 -13.59
CA GLY A 588 -16.00 -15.00 -14.12
C GLY A 588 -14.95 -15.53 -13.14
N LYS A 589 -13.72 -15.01 -13.22
CA LYS A 589 -12.63 -15.47 -12.35
C LYS A 589 -12.71 -14.79 -10.98
N PRO A 590 -12.17 -15.38 -9.91
CA PRO A 590 -12.20 -14.77 -8.58
C PRO A 590 -11.68 -13.33 -8.52
N GLU A 591 -10.69 -12.98 -9.34
CA GLU A 591 -10.17 -11.61 -9.45
C GLU A 591 -11.17 -10.60 -10.04
N ASP A 592 -12.22 -11.06 -10.72
CA ASP A 592 -13.28 -10.24 -11.31
C ASP A 592 -14.51 -10.11 -10.38
N TRP A 593 -14.51 -10.85 -9.25
CA TRP A 593 -15.64 -10.84 -8.32
C TRP A 593 -15.80 -9.48 -7.66
N ARG A 594 -17.05 -9.08 -7.43
CA ARG A 594 -17.36 -7.77 -6.85
C ARG A 594 -18.54 -7.84 -5.90
N THR A 595 -18.42 -7.18 -4.76
CA THR A 595 -19.55 -6.95 -3.86
C THR A 595 -20.53 -6.00 -4.54
N LEU A 596 -21.77 -6.44 -4.71
CA LEU A 596 -22.88 -5.63 -5.23
C LEU A 596 -23.51 -4.81 -4.11
N HIS A 597 -23.73 -5.44 -2.95
CA HIS A 597 -24.34 -4.83 -1.78
C HIS A 597 -23.81 -5.46 -0.49
N SER A 598 -23.84 -4.70 0.60
CA SER A 598 -23.50 -5.16 1.95
C SER A 598 -24.63 -4.77 2.90
N ILE A 599 -25.00 -5.67 3.80
CA ILE A 599 -26.09 -5.50 4.76
C ILE A 599 -25.52 -5.75 6.16
N PRO A 600 -25.56 -4.80 7.09
CA PRO A 600 -25.07 -5.02 8.45
C PRO A 600 -25.75 -6.21 9.13
N LEU A 601 -24.97 -6.99 9.90
CA LEU A 601 -25.44 -8.11 10.73
C LEU A 601 -25.39 -7.77 12.23
#